data_AF-A0A5C7V3S5-F1
#
_entry.id   AF-A0A5C7V3S5-F1
#
_cell.length_a   1.000
_cell.length_b   1.000
_cell.length_c   1.000
_cell.angle_alpha   90.00
_cell.angle_beta   90.00
_cell.angle_gamma   90.00
#
_symmetry.space_group_name_H-M   'P 1'
#
loop_
_entity.id
_entity.type
_entity.pdbx_description
1 polymer ?
#
loop_
_entity_poly.entity_id
_entity_poly.type
_entity_poly.pdbx_seq_one_letter_code
_entity_poly.pdbx_strand_id
1 'polypeptide(L)'
;IGPISLVNGRILFSDHFVRPNYSANLSEVTGSLSAFSSTPAAPGQPPEMATLSLKGRAEGTATLDINGRINPLATPLALDIKGVVRDLELPPLSPYAVKYAGHGIERGKLSMDVNYRIQPDGQLTASNQLMLNQLQFGEPVAGAPASLPVRLATALLSDSNGVIDLDLPISGSLNDPQFSLGPVIVKAIFNLIGKAITAPFTLLARALGGAGDDLSQVAFAPGSARLDARARQQLDRVAKALADRPQLKLTVIGSARLEAEREGWRRERLQALLAAEQRAEAATAPAAATAAATVPAAAASAPSAPISGAAGAGPAGAGAPPDAESAMDAEQRARLLRRLYRRADVPGRPRNAIGLLRDVSVPEMEALLLAHIDVGEDAMRQLAVQRGVAVKDYLASRGAPAERLFLGAASAPAAPWSPRAELTLATR
;
A
#
# COMPACT_ATOMS: atom_id res chain seq x y z
N ILE A 1 23.84 20.29 -5.70
CA ILE A 1 22.47 19.86 -6.11
C ILE A 1 21.54 20.06 -4.91
N GLY A 2 20.26 20.37 -5.12
CA GLY A 2 19.27 20.57 -4.05
C GLY A 2 19.12 22.03 -3.59
N PRO A 3 18.25 22.30 -2.60
CA PRO A 3 17.47 21.36 -1.80
C PRO A 3 16.32 20.68 -2.58
N ILE A 4 15.84 19.54 -2.07
CA ILE A 4 14.70 18.79 -2.62
C ILE A 4 13.66 18.63 -1.52
N SER A 5 12.39 18.88 -1.84
CA SER A 5 11.24 18.63 -0.96
C SER A 5 10.20 17.79 -1.65
N LEU A 6 9.62 16.84 -0.93
CA LEU A 6 8.48 16.03 -1.37
C LEU A 6 7.35 16.22 -0.38
N VAL A 7 6.14 16.52 -0.86
CA VAL A 7 4.96 16.72 -0.02
C VAL A 7 3.86 15.80 -0.51
N ASN A 8 3.34 14.95 0.38
CA ASN A 8 2.26 14.02 0.10
C ASN A 8 2.48 13.18 -1.18
N GLY A 9 3.72 12.74 -1.38
CA GLY A 9 4.15 11.96 -2.53
C GLY A 9 3.65 10.52 -2.47
N ARG A 10 3.66 9.87 -3.63
CA ARG A 10 3.47 8.43 -3.76
C ARG A 10 4.64 7.84 -4.54
N ILE A 11 5.26 6.80 -3.99
CA ILE A 11 6.36 6.08 -4.61
C ILE A 11 5.89 4.64 -4.85
N LEU A 12 6.01 4.18 -6.09
CA LEU A 12 5.75 2.80 -6.47
C LEU A 12 7.11 2.16 -6.79
N PHE A 13 7.46 1.12 -6.04
CA PHE A 13 8.69 0.38 -6.20
C PHE A 13 8.38 -1.02 -6.71
N SER A 14 9.21 -1.53 -7.62
CA SER A 14 9.11 -2.90 -8.13
C SER A 14 10.49 -3.52 -8.23
N ASP A 15 10.67 -4.65 -7.58
CA ASP A 15 11.88 -5.46 -7.66
C ASP A 15 11.62 -6.68 -8.56
N HIS A 16 12.33 -6.71 -9.69
CA HIS A 16 12.27 -7.77 -10.70
C HIS A 16 13.36 -8.85 -10.52
N PHE A 17 14.18 -8.76 -9.46
CA PHE A 17 15.22 -9.73 -9.13
C PHE A 17 14.67 -10.98 -8.44
N VAL A 18 13.57 -10.83 -7.71
CA VAL A 18 12.85 -11.94 -7.07
C VAL A 18 11.67 -12.38 -7.93
N ARG A 19 11.33 -13.67 -7.88
CA ARG A 19 10.18 -14.23 -8.60
C ARG A 19 9.26 -14.95 -7.60
N PRO A 20 7.95 -14.65 -7.58
CA PRO A 20 7.28 -13.57 -8.33
C PRO A 20 7.84 -12.19 -7.97
N ASN A 21 7.62 -11.18 -8.83
CA ASN A 21 8.20 -9.86 -8.61
C ASN A 21 7.64 -9.26 -7.32
N TYR A 22 8.49 -8.58 -6.57
CA TYR A 22 8.05 -7.82 -5.41
C TYR A 22 7.64 -6.41 -5.85
N SER A 23 6.62 -5.86 -5.22
CA SER A 23 6.25 -4.46 -5.42
C SER A 23 5.81 -3.86 -4.10
N ALA A 24 6.16 -2.58 -3.91
CA ALA A 24 5.81 -1.82 -2.73
C ALA A 24 5.16 -0.49 -3.12
N ASN A 25 4.16 -0.08 -2.36
CA ASN A 25 3.52 1.22 -2.46
C ASN A 25 3.79 2.03 -1.20
N LEU A 26 4.52 3.13 -1.36
CA LEU A 26 4.71 4.13 -0.32
C LEU A 26 3.81 5.32 -0.61
N SER A 27 2.91 5.64 0.33
CA SER A 27 2.00 6.78 0.25
C SER A 27 2.28 7.80 1.33
N GLU A 28 1.67 8.99 1.20
CA GLU A 28 1.79 10.09 2.17
C GLU A 28 3.25 10.51 2.40
N VAL A 29 4.09 10.29 1.38
CA VAL A 29 5.53 10.48 1.50
C VAL A 29 5.82 11.97 1.59
N THR A 30 6.28 12.41 2.76
CA THR A 30 6.62 13.80 3.01
C THR A 30 8.03 13.85 3.58
N GLY A 31 8.89 14.65 2.96
CA GLY A 31 10.30 14.69 3.34
C GLY A 31 11.10 15.76 2.63
N SER A 32 12.35 15.89 3.07
CA SER A 32 13.31 16.86 2.56
C SER A 32 14.69 16.25 2.51
N LEU A 33 15.45 16.64 1.49
CA LEU A 33 16.88 16.42 1.37
C LEU A 33 17.55 17.77 1.16
N SER A 34 18.47 18.15 2.05
CA SER A 34 19.23 19.40 1.90
C SER A 34 20.17 19.35 0.69
N ALA A 35 20.82 20.47 0.38
CA ALA A 35 21.81 20.47 -0.68
C ALA A 35 22.95 19.48 -0.40
N PHE A 36 23.45 18.85 -1.46
CA PHE A 36 24.62 17.97 -1.47
C PHE A 36 25.52 18.31 -2.67
N SER A 37 26.82 18.08 -2.52
CA SER A 37 27.82 18.34 -3.55
C SER A 37 28.46 17.05 -4.06
N SER A 38 28.85 17.07 -5.34
CA SER A 38 29.72 16.07 -5.96
C SER A 38 31.21 16.45 -5.87
N THR A 39 31.55 17.58 -5.23
CA THR A 39 32.93 17.97 -5.00
C THR A 39 33.54 17.08 -3.91
N PRO A 40 34.66 16.38 -4.19
CA PRO A 40 35.37 15.64 -3.16
C PRO A 40 35.75 16.55 -2.00
N ALA A 41 35.68 16.04 -0.78
CA ALA A 41 36.20 16.76 0.37
C ALA A 41 37.71 16.96 0.23
N ALA A 42 38.22 18.08 0.76
CA ALA A 42 39.65 18.29 0.85
C ALA A 42 40.31 17.16 1.68
N PRO A 43 41.58 16.80 1.43
CA PRO A 43 42.28 15.78 2.21
C PRO A 43 42.16 16.05 3.72
N GLY A 44 41.62 15.08 4.47
CA GLY A 44 41.41 15.19 5.92
C GLY A 44 40.11 15.87 6.36
N GLN A 45 39.23 16.29 5.43
CA GLN A 45 37.89 16.80 5.76
C GLN A 45 36.80 15.74 5.50
N PRO A 46 35.75 15.68 6.34
CA PRO A 46 34.62 14.80 6.11
C PRO A 46 33.84 15.24 4.85
N PRO A 47 33.19 14.30 4.14
CA PRO A 47 32.33 14.63 3.00
C PRO A 47 31.19 15.55 3.43
N GLU A 48 30.79 16.45 2.52
CA GLU A 48 29.63 17.31 2.75
C GLU A 48 28.36 16.44 2.73
N MET A 49 27.65 16.38 3.85
CA MET A 49 26.49 15.50 4.01
C MET A 49 25.18 16.27 3.90
N ALA A 50 24.23 15.77 3.10
CA ALA A 50 22.88 16.34 3.09
C ALA A 50 22.03 15.75 4.21
N THR A 51 21.27 16.61 4.90
CA THR A 51 20.28 16.21 5.89
C THR A 51 19.07 15.62 5.17
N LEU A 52 18.68 14.42 5.58
CA LEU A 52 17.53 13.67 5.10
C LEU A 52 16.49 13.57 6.21
N SER A 53 15.23 13.88 5.88
CA SER A 53 14.06 13.52 6.68
C SER A 53 12.97 13.02 5.73
N LEU A 54 12.36 11.88 6.05
CA LEU A 54 11.33 11.27 5.24
C LEU A 54 10.33 10.55 6.15
N LYS A 55 9.06 10.87 5.99
CA LYS A 55 7.95 10.16 6.62
C LYS A 55 7.00 9.65 5.57
N GLY A 56 6.32 8.55 5.84
CA GLY A 56 5.29 8.03 4.94
C GLY A 56 4.62 6.77 5.48
N ARG A 57 3.81 6.15 4.64
CA ARG A 57 3.18 4.86 4.91
C ARG A 57 3.60 3.84 3.85
N ALA A 58 4.06 2.67 4.26
CA ALA A 58 4.36 1.56 3.37
C ALA A 58 3.21 0.53 3.38
N GLU A 59 2.82 0.04 2.20
CA GLU A 59 1.71 -0.91 2.02
C GLU A 59 0.40 -0.42 2.68
N GLY A 60 0.16 0.89 2.66
CA GLY A 60 -0.99 1.58 3.24
C GLY A 60 -1.01 1.64 4.78
N THR A 61 -0.42 0.65 5.45
CA THR A 61 -0.64 0.46 6.90
C THR A 61 0.58 0.71 7.76
N ALA A 62 1.79 0.44 7.26
CA ALA A 62 3.02 0.52 8.04
C ALA A 62 3.54 1.95 8.12
N THR A 63 3.88 2.46 9.30
CA THR A 63 4.48 3.81 9.39
C THR A 63 5.97 3.73 9.10
N LEU A 64 6.47 4.66 8.28
CA LEU A 64 7.88 4.82 7.95
C LEU A 64 8.37 6.20 8.42
N ASP A 65 9.49 6.22 9.15
CA ASP A 65 10.20 7.45 9.54
C ASP A 65 11.71 7.24 9.32
N ILE A 66 12.33 8.05 8.49
CA ILE A 66 13.76 8.00 8.17
C ILE A 66 14.34 9.38 8.41
N ASN A 67 15.38 9.46 9.24
CA ASN A 67 16.11 10.70 9.49
C ASN A 67 17.61 10.45 9.49
N GLY A 68 18.38 11.44 9.07
CA GLY A 68 19.82 11.35 9.17
C GLY A 68 20.52 12.21 8.15
N ARG A 69 21.69 11.75 7.71
CA ARG A 69 22.50 12.44 6.73
C ARG A 69 23.02 11.47 5.68
N ILE A 70 23.10 11.92 4.43
CA ILE A 70 23.57 11.12 3.31
C ILE A 70 24.29 12.01 2.29
N ASN A 71 25.37 11.50 1.70
CA ASN A 71 25.89 12.04 0.45
C ASN A 71 25.88 10.93 -0.60
N PRO A 72 24.86 10.88 -1.47
CA PRO A 72 24.73 9.83 -2.48
C PRO A 72 25.76 9.94 -3.61
N LEU A 73 26.47 11.06 -3.71
CA LEU A 73 27.48 11.31 -4.74
C LEU A 73 28.91 11.14 -4.24
N ALA A 74 29.11 10.86 -2.95
CA ALA A 74 30.41 10.53 -2.40
C ALA A 74 30.84 9.13 -2.84
N THR A 75 32.14 8.96 -3.09
CA THR A 75 32.74 7.68 -3.45
C THR A 75 33.84 7.35 -2.44
N PRO A 76 33.64 6.36 -1.54
CA PRO A 76 32.45 5.53 -1.35
C PRO A 76 31.26 6.32 -0.75
N LEU A 77 30.06 5.75 -0.87
CA LEU A 77 28.82 6.30 -0.33
C LEU A 77 28.98 6.61 1.16
N ALA A 78 28.71 7.85 1.58
CA ALA A 78 28.68 8.22 2.99
C ALA A 78 27.23 8.36 3.46
N LEU A 79 26.89 7.73 4.58
CA LEU A 79 25.56 7.84 5.20
C LEU A 79 25.60 7.65 6.71
N ASP A 80 24.66 8.26 7.41
CA ASP A 80 24.39 8.11 8.84
C ASP A 80 22.88 8.29 9.02
N ILE A 81 22.13 7.20 8.87
CA ILE A 81 20.68 7.19 8.76
C ILE A 81 20.09 6.33 9.86
N LYS A 82 19.04 6.85 10.50
CA LYS A 82 18.13 6.09 11.36
C LYS A 82 16.81 5.91 10.63
N GLY A 83 16.30 4.69 10.64
CA GLY A 83 15.02 4.34 10.05
C GLY A 83 14.17 3.59 11.07
N VAL A 84 12.89 3.90 11.11
CA VAL A 84 11.89 3.23 11.94
C VAL A 84 10.75 2.81 11.04
N VAL A 85 10.44 1.52 11.08
CA VAL A 85 9.27 0.93 10.43
C VAL A 85 8.43 0.28 11.52
N ARG A 86 7.13 0.57 11.56
CA ARG A 86 6.21 -0.10 12.49
C ARG A 86 5.08 -0.76 11.73
N ASP A 87 4.70 -1.95 12.20
CA ASP A 87 3.52 -2.69 11.74
C ASP A 87 3.48 -3.01 10.24
N LEU A 88 4.65 -3.27 9.63
CA LEU A 88 4.73 -3.76 8.26
C LEU A 88 4.15 -5.17 8.14
N GLU A 89 3.14 -5.32 7.31
CA GLU A 89 2.57 -6.63 6.99
C GLU A 89 3.60 -7.48 6.24
N LEU A 90 3.83 -8.70 6.73
CA LEU A 90 4.83 -9.60 6.16
C LEU A 90 4.38 -10.38 4.91
N PRO A 91 3.09 -10.73 4.68
CA PRO A 91 2.71 -11.50 3.50
C PRO A 91 3.16 -10.91 2.15
N PRO A 92 3.12 -9.57 1.92
CA PRO A 92 3.68 -8.95 0.72
C PRO A 92 5.18 -9.23 0.48
N LEU A 93 5.95 -9.55 1.53
CA LEU A 93 7.38 -9.88 1.46
C LEU A 93 7.65 -11.36 1.13
N SER A 94 6.60 -12.17 0.92
CA SER A 94 6.73 -13.58 0.56
C SER A 94 7.69 -13.88 -0.60
N PRO A 95 7.81 -13.05 -1.67
CA PRO A 95 8.81 -13.29 -2.72
C PRO A 95 10.24 -13.47 -2.21
N TYR A 96 10.65 -12.71 -1.19
CA TYR A 96 11.97 -12.84 -0.58
C TYR A 96 12.05 -14.08 0.31
N ALA A 97 11.02 -14.36 1.12
CA ALA A 97 10.97 -15.54 1.97
C ALA A 97 11.02 -16.84 1.16
N VAL A 98 10.32 -16.90 0.02
CA VAL A 98 10.38 -18.05 -0.89
C VAL A 98 11.79 -18.22 -1.46
N LYS A 99 12.43 -17.12 -1.91
CA LYS A 99 13.77 -17.19 -2.50
C LYS A 99 14.85 -17.66 -1.53
N TYR A 100 14.79 -17.26 -0.26
CA TYR A 100 15.86 -17.50 0.71
C TYR A 100 15.54 -18.56 1.76
N ALA A 101 14.26 -18.83 2.03
CA ALA A 101 13.82 -19.81 3.02
C ALA A 101 12.95 -20.93 2.45
N GLY A 102 12.46 -20.82 1.21
CA GLY A 102 11.62 -21.85 0.58
C GLY A 102 10.15 -21.83 0.98
N HIS A 103 9.73 -20.85 1.78
CA HIS A 103 8.36 -20.73 2.29
C HIS A 103 7.80 -19.34 2.07
N GLY A 104 6.52 -19.25 1.68
CA GLY A 104 5.77 -17.99 1.71
C GLY A 104 5.38 -17.60 3.13
N ILE A 105 5.11 -16.32 3.36
CA ILE A 105 4.61 -15.84 4.65
C ILE A 105 3.09 -15.75 4.57
N GLU A 106 2.41 -16.53 5.40
CA GLU A 106 0.95 -16.52 5.46
C GLU A 106 0.43 -15.35 6.27
N ARG A 107 1.14 -15.00 7.34
CA ARG A 107 0.71 -13.99 8.31
C ARG A 107 1.89 -13.48 9.13
N GLY A 108 1.78 -12.26 9.63
CA GLY A 108 2.65 -11.70 10.64
C GLY A 108 2.96 -10.24 10.36
N LYS A 109 3.48 -9.56 11.38
CA LYS A 109 3.90 -8.15 11.25
C LYS A 109 5.35 -7.98 11.62
N LEU A 110 5.96 -6.98 11.04
CA LEU A 110 7.32 -6.57 11.30
C LEU A 110 7.36 -5.11 11.77
N SER A 111 8.04 -4.89 12.89
CA SER A 111 8.57 -3.57 13.25
C SER A 111 10.09 -3.64 13.24
N MET A 112 10.74 -2.59 12.75
CA MET A 112 12.19 -2.57 12.60
C MET A 112 12.75 -1.19 12.95
N ASP A 113 13.78 -1.18 13.77
CA ASP A 113 14.62 -0.01 14.02
C ASP A 113 16.00 -0.25 13.41
N VAL A 114 16.39 0.61 12.48
CA VAL A 114 17.68 0.53 11.81
C VAL A 114 18.52 1.76 12.11
N ASN A 115 19.81 1.56 12.33
CA ASN A 115 20.79 2.63 12.36
C ASN A 115 21.97 2.22 11.51
N TYR A 116 22.14 2.87 10.36
CA TYR A 116 23.12 2.52 9.35
C TYR A 116 24.10 3.67 9.22
N ARG A 117 25.39 3.35 9.30
CA ARG A 117 26.48 4.30 9.13
C ARG A 117 27.51 3.74 8.17
N ILE A 118 27.82 4.48 7.12
CA ILE A 118 28.93 4.20 6.23
C ILE A 118 29.92 5.35 6.33
N GLN A 119 31.13 5.01 6.73
CA GLN A 119 32.24 5.95 6.85
C GLN A 119 32.89 6.20 5.47
N PRO A 120 33.63 7.31 5.30
CA PRO A 120 34.28 7.65 4.02
C PRO A 120 35.31 6.62 3.53
N ASP A 121 35.76 5.72 4.39
CA ASP A 121 36.64 4.59 4.06
C ASP A 121 35.88 3.35 3.55
N GLY A 122 34.54 3.43 3.49
CA GLY A 122 33.65 2.35 3.08
C GLY A 122 33.29 1.37 4.19
N GLN A 123 33.63 1.66 5.45
CA GLN A 123 33.23 0.83 6.59
C GLN A 123 31.76 1.04 6.94
N LEU A 124 30.97 -0.03 6.86
CA LEU A 124 29.58 -0.09 7.30
C LEU A 124 29.51 -0.56 8.75
N THR A 125 28.74 0.17 9.54
CA THR A 125 28.21 -0.27 10.83
C THR A 125 26.70 -0.10 10.80
N ALA A 126 25.98 -1.19 11.01
CA ALA A 126 24.52 -1.22 11.00
C ALA A 126 24.01 -1.97 12.23
N SER A 127 23.00 -1.43 12.90
CA SER A 127 22.20 -2.16 13.88
C SER A 127 20.79 -2.34 13.34
N ASN A 128 20.24 -3.54 13.51
CA ASN A 128 18.89 -3.89 13.09
C ASN A 128 18.17 -4.52 14.26
N GLN A 129 17.28 -3.77 14.90
CA GLN A 129 16.37 -4.33 15.87
C GLN A 129 15.08 -4.72 15.15
N LEU A 130 14.74 -6.00 15.19
CA LEU A 130 13.66 -6.61 14.43
C LEU A 130 12.66 -7.23 15.39
N MET A 131 11.42 -6.76 15.36
CA MET A 131 10.31 -7.34 16.12
C MET A 131 9.28 -7.93 15.17
N LEU A 132 9.12 -9.26 15.21
CA LEU A 132 8.13 -9.98 14.42
C LEU A 132 6.98 -10.42 15.33
N ASN A 133 5.75 -10.05 14.97
CA ASN A 133 4.56 -10.45 15.69
C ASN A 133 3.80 -11.53 14.93
N GLN A 134 3.70 -12.70 15.55
CA GLN A 134 2.88 -13.83 15.11
C GLN A 134 3.18 -14.28 13.67
N LEU A 135 4.48 -14.35 13.34
CA LEU A 135 4.96 -14.83 12.04
C LEU A 135 4.53 -16.28 11.81
N GLN A 136 3.90 -16.54 10.67
CA GLN A 136 3.51 -17.86 10.21
C GLN A 136 3.93 -18.07 8.76
N PHE A 137 4.58 -19.21 8.52
CA PHE A 137 5.01 -19.63 7.19
C PHE A 137 4.05 -20.66 6.60
N GLY A 138 3.72 -20.46 5.33
CA GLY A 138 2.92 -21.40 4.57
C GLY A 138 3.71 -22.63 4.12
N GLU A 139 3.03 -23.44 3.33
CA GLU A 139 3.61 -24.67 2.79
C GLU A 139 4.86 -24.40 1.94
N PRO A 140 5.79 -25.36 1.87
CA PRO A 140 6.96 -25.25 1.01
C PRO A 140 6.56 -24.94 -0.43
N VAL A 141 7.26 -24.01 -1.08
CA VAL A 141 7.00 -23.67 -2.48
C VAL A 141 7.84 -24.56 -3.39
N ALA A 142 7.19 -25.22 -4.34
CA ALA A 142 7.85 -26.07 -5.33
C ALA A 142 8.88 -25.28 -6.16
N GLY A 143 10.09 -25.82 -6.30
CA GLY A 143 11.17 -25.19 -7.07
C GLY A 143 11.95 -24.11 -6.32
N ALA A 144 11.64 -23.84 -5.05
CA ALA A 144 12.49 -22.99 -4.21
C ALA A 144 13.78 -23.74 -3.79
N PRO A 145 14.91 -23.03 -3.61
CA PRO A 145 16.13 -23.64 -3.08
C PRO A 145 15.90 -24.22 -1.67
N ALA A 146 16.77 -25.14 -1.25
CA ALA A 146 16.64 -25.94 -0.02
C ALA A 146 15.96 -25.16 1.13
N SER A 147 14.81 -25.66 1.59
CA SER A 147 14.01 -24.95 2.58
C SER A 147 14.73 -24.94 3.92
N LEU A 148 14.94 -23.74 4.45
CA LEU A 148 15.40 -23.59 5.83
C LEU A 148 14.27 -24.10 6.75
N PRO A 149 14.58 -24.68 7.93
CA PRO A 149 13.58 -25.14 8.89
C PRO A 149 12.92 -23.95 9.61
N VAL A 150 12.37 -23.00 8.85
CA VAL A 150 11.88 -21.71 9.36
C VAL A 150 10.73 -21.88 10.33
N ARG A 151 9.86 -22.88 10.13
CA ARG A 151 8.77 -23.20 11.07
C ARG A 151 9.30 -23.59 12.45
N LEU A 152 10.38 -24.37 12.49
CA LEU A 152 11.05 -24.73 13.73
C LEU A 152 11.75 -23.50 14.34
N ALA A 153 12.49 -22.74 13.53
CA ALA A 153 13.15 -21.53 13.98
C ALA A 153 12.15 -20.52 14.58
N THR A 154 11.00 -20.30 13.94
CA THR A 154 9.95 -19.43 14.49
C THR A 154 9.35 -19.97 15.77
N ALA A 155 9.13 -21.28 15.87
CA ALA A 155 8.59 -21.89 17.09
C ALA A 155 9.58 -21.80 18.27
N LEU A 156 10.89 -21.85 18.00
CA LEU A 156 11.93 -21.74 19.02
C LEU A 156 12.23 -20.30 19.44
N LEU A 157 12.12 -19.35 18.50
CA LEU A 157 12.45 -17.94 18.74
C LEU A 157 11.25 -17.13 19.25
N SER A 158 10.03 -17.62 19.06
CA SER A 158 8.83 -16.91 19.52
C SER A 158 8.58 -17.13 21.00
N ASP A 159 8.20 -16.05 21.68
CA ASP A 159 7.71 -16.12 23.05
C ASP A 159 6.28 -16.70 23.13
N SER A 160 5.74 -16.80 24.35
CA SER A 160 4.35 -17.26 24.56
C SER A 160 3.26 -16.43 23.87
N ASN A 161 3.58 -15.20 23.42
CA ASN A 161 2.67 -14.32 22.70
C ASN A 161 2.87 -14.38 21.18
N GLY A 162 3.82 -15.18 20.71
CA GLY A 162 4.19 -15.30 19.30
C GLY A 162 5.11 -14.18 18.81
N VAL A 163 5.80 -13.48 19.71
CA VAL A 163 6.71 -12.36 19.40
C VAL A 163 8.14 -12.87 19.29
N ILE A 164 8.84 -12.47 18.23
CA ILE A 164 10.27 -12.72 18.02
C ILE A 164 10.97 -11.36 18.01
N ASP A 165 11.89 -11.13 18.95
CA ASP A 165 12.71 -9.90 19.03
C ASP A 165 14.18 -10.26 18.79
N LEU A 166 14.77 -9.69 17.75
CA LEU A 166 16.14 -9.98 17.30
C LEU A 166 16.93 -8.70 17.13
N ASP A 167 18.10 -8.64 17.75
CA ASP A 167 19.11 -7.63 17.44
C ASP A 167 20.18 -8.23 16.54
N LEU A 168 20.29 -7.69 15.32
CA LEU A 168 21.19 -8.16 14.27
C LEU A 168 22.18 -7.05 13.90
N PRO A 169 23.29 -6.91 14.66
CA PRO A 169 24.36 -6.00 14.28
C PRO A 169 25.09 -6.52 13.05
N ILE A 170 25.36 -5.63 12.10
CA ILE A 170 26.10 -5.91 10.86
C ILE A 170 27.26 -4.92 10.79
N SER A 171 28.47 -5.41 10.63
CA SER A 171 29.66 -4.59 10.41
C SER A 171 30.52 -5.19 9.33
N GLY A 172 31.12 -4.37 8.47
CA GLY A 172 32.03 -4.84 7.43
C GLY A 172 32.39 -3.75 6.43
N SER A 173 33.35 -4.07 5.56
CA SER A 173 33.75 -3.17 4.48
C SER A 173 32.81 -3.34 3.28
N LEU A 174 32.34 -2.23 2.70
CA LEU A 174 31.67 -2.26 1.39
C LEU A 174 32.61 -2.69 0.26
N ASN A 175 33.92 -2.50 0.45
CA ASN A 175 34.94 -2.78 -0.55
C ASN A 175 35.40 -4.25 -0.54
N ASP A 176 35.07 -5.00 0.51
CA ASP A 176 35.30 -6.45 0.62
C ASP A 176 34.14 -7.10 1.38
N PRO A 177 33.09 -7.60 0.69
CA PRO A 177 31.83 -8.03 1.28
C PRO A 177 31.94 -9.41 1.97
N GLN A 178 32.85 -9.57 2.92
CA GLN A 178 32.83 -10.69 3.87
C GLN A 178 31.90 -10.36 5.05
N PHE A 179 30.60 -10.33 4.79
CA PHE A 179 29.61 -10.15 5.86
C PHE A 179 29.57 -11.40 6.75
N SER A 180 30.04 -11.29 7.98
CA SER A 180 30.08 -12.40 8.95
C SER A 180 28.70 -12.68 9.56
N LEU A 181 27.82 -13.35 8.82
CA LEU A 181 26.49 -13.79 9.33
C LEU A 181 26.58 -14.99 10.29
N GLY A 182 27.77 -15.56 10.52
CA GLY A 182 27.98 -16.84 11.19
C GLY A 182 27.68 -16.90 12.71
N PRO A 183 28.05 -15.90 13.54
CA PRO A 183 27.89 -16.04 15.00
C PRO A 183 26.54 -15.63 15.58
N VAL A 184 25.74 -14.84 14.85
CA VAL A 184 24.51 -14.21 15.40
C VAL A 184 23.30 -15.15 15.34
N ILE A 185 23.21 -16.02 14.32
CA ILE A 185 22.10 -16.96 14.17
C ILE A 185 22.18 -18.11 15.20
N VAL A 186 23.38 -18.54 15.56
CA VAL A 186 23.56 -19.70 16.47
C VAL A 186 23.30 -19.33 17.93
N LYS A 187 23.64 -18.10 18.38
CA LYS A 187 23.41 -17.68 19.77
C LYS A 187 21.94 -17.41 20.12
N ALA A 188 21.11 -17.03 19.15
CA ALA A 188 19.67 -16.85 19.37
C ALA A 188 18.94 -18.19 19.61
N ILE A 189 19.44 -19.30 19.07
CA ILE A 189 18.82 -20.63 19.19
C ILE A 189 19.09 -21.28 20.56
N PHE A 190 20.21 -20.97 21.23
CA PHE A 190 20.63 -21.68 22.45
C PHE A 190 20.21 -21.05 23.78
N ASN A 191 19.52 -19.90 23.80
CA ASN A 191 19.06 -19.27 25.04
C ASN A 191 17.57 -19.49 25.37
N LEU A 192 16.84 -20.31 24.61
CA LEU A 192 15.45 -20.62 24.90
C LEU A 192 15.20 -22.14 24.99
N ILE A 193 15.63 -22.75 26.10
CA ILE A 193 15.19 -24.10 26.48
C ILE A 193 14.46 -23.99 27.81
N GLY A 194 13.13 -24.07 27.75
CA GLY A 194 12.25 -23.99 28.90
C GLY A 194 10.79 -24.33 28.59
N LYS A 195 10.55 -25.58 28.16
CA LYS A 195 9.26 -26.31 28.16
C LYS A 195 8.06 -25.67 27.44
N ALA A 196 7.87 -26.03 26.18
CA ALA A 196 6.55 -25.94 25.51
C ALA A 196 5.82 -27.28 25.64
N ILE A 197 4.61 -27.26 26.23
CA ILE A 197 3.68 -28.38 26.23
C ILE A 197 2.87 -28.35 24.93
N THR A 198 2.75 -29.55 24.36
CA THR A 198 1.98 -29.98 23.20
C THR A 198 0.56 -29.39 23.09
N ALA A 199 0.23 -28.90 21.89
CA ALA A 199 -1.11 -28.42 21.47
C ALA A 199 -2.20 -29.53 21.52
N PRO A 200 -3.51 -29.19 21.55
CA PRO A 200 -4.21 -28.98 20.28
C PRO A 200 -5.39 -27.97 20.30
N PHE A 201 -5.54 -27.19 19.23
CA PHE A 201 -6.74 -26.39 18.93
C PHE A 201 -7.76 -27.23 18.17
N THR A 202 -8.86 -27.66 18.81
CA THR A 202 -9.97 -28.36 18.13
C THR A 202 -11.38 -27.98 18.58
N LEU A 203 -11.61 -26.82 19.23
CA LEU A 203 -12.94 -26.52 19.82
C LEU A 203 -13.51 -25.11 19.59
N LEU A 204 -13.37 -24.52 18.40
CA LEU A 204 -14.00 -23.20 18.13
C LEU A 204 -14.85 -23.11 16.86
N ALA A 205 -15.05 -24.20 16.13
CA ALA A 205 -15.84 -24.21 14.89
C ALA A 205 -17.37 -24.27 15.08
N ARG A 206 -17.92 -24.27 16.31
CA ARG A 206 -19.35 -24.52 16.56
C ARG A 206 -20.13 -23.35 17.19
N ALA A 207 -19.50 -22.19 17.41
CA ALA A 207 -20.13 -21.09 18.17
C ALA A 207 -20.64 -19.90 17.33
N LEU A 208 -20.44 -19.87 16.00
CA LEU A 208 -21.02 -18.83 15.14
C LEU A 208 -22.40 -19.29 14.60
N GLY A 209 -23.39 -19.31 15.49
CA GLY A 209 -24.79 -19.44 15.12
C GLY A 209 -25.36 -18.10 14.66
N GLY A 210 -26.01 -18.09 13.48
CA GLY A 210 -26.97 -17.05 13.08
C GLY A 210 -26.84 -16.59 11.63
N ALA A 211 -27.82 -16.97 10.80
CA ALA A 211 -27.95 -16.62 9.39
C ALA A 211 -28.38 -15.16 9.15
N GLY A 212 -27.87 -14.55 8.07
CA GLY A 212 -28.46 -13.36 7.47
C GLY A 212 -27.61 -12.63 6.43
N ASP A 213 -26.29 -12.64 6.57
CA ASP A 213 -25.31 -12.21 5.57
C ASP A 213 -23.96 -12.84 5.98
N ASP A 214 -23.19 -13.37 5.04
CA ASP A 214 -21.88 -13.95 5.32
C ASP A 214 -20.88 -12.86 5.72
N LEU A 215 -20.80 -12.56 7.03
CA LEU A 215 -19.86 -11.57 7.57
C LEU A 215 -18.40 -11.97 7.35
N SER A 216 -18.12 -13.20 6.92
CA SER A 216 -16.76 -13.68 6.63
C SER A 216 -16.23 -13.22 5.26
N GLN A 217 -17.04 -12.57 4.43
CA GLN A 217 -16.64 -12.15 3.08
C GLN A 217 -17.04 -10.72 2.77
N VAL A 218 -16.09 -9.91 2.29
CA VAL A 218 -16.34 -8.54 1.82
C VAL A 218 -16.25 -8.53 0.30
N ALA A 219 -17.35 -8.18 -0.37
CA ALA A 219 -17.40 -8.11 -1.83
C ALA A 219 -16.70 -6.85 -2.38
N PHE A 220 -16.11 -6.99 -3.56
CA PHE A 220 -15.52 -5.89 -4.33
C PHE A 220 -16.04 -5.88 -5.77
N ALA A 221 -16.01 -4.71 -6.41
CA ALA A 221 -16.19 -4.63 -7.85
C ALA A 221 -14.97 -5.23 -8.58
N PRO A 222 -15.15 -5.86 -9.76
CA PRO A 222 -14.05 -6.41 -10.54
C PRO A 222 -12.96 -5.38 -10.82
N GLY A 223 -11.70 -5.72 -10.53
CA GLY A 223 -10.56 -4.82 -10.71
C GLY A 223 -10.45 -3.67 -9.70
N SER A 224 -11.35 -3.59 -8.71
CA SER A 224 -11.37 -2.51 -7.72
C SER A 224 -11.04 -3.00 -6.32
N ALA A 225 -10.31 -2.18 -5.57
CA ALA A 225 -10.10 -2.32 -4.13
C ALA A 225 -10.90 -1.27 -3.33
N ARG A 226 -11.83 -0.54 -3.96
CA ARG A 226 -12.68 0.43 -3.27
C ARG A 226 -13.83 -0.27 -2.56
N LEU A 227 -14.05 0.09 -1.29
CA LEU A 227 -15.19 -0.37 -0.50
C LEU A 227 -16.44 0.45 -0.82
N ASP A 228 -17.49 -0.23 -1.30
CA ASP A 228 -18.81 0.36 -1.53
C ASP A 228 -19.60 0.56 -0.21
N ALA A 229 -20.79 1.14 -0.30
CA ALA A 229 -21.61 1.42 0.87
C ALA A 229 -22.05 0.14 1.63
N ARG A 230 -22.33 -0.95 0.92
CA ARG A 230 -22.76 -2.23 1.52
C ARG A 230 -21.59 -2.88 2.28
N ALA A 231 -20.42 -2.93 1.67
CA ALA A 231 -19.19 -3.44 2.28
C ALA A 231 -18.84 -2.65 3.55
N ARG A 232 -18.97 -1.31 3.52
CA ARG A 232 -18.76 -0.45 4.69
C ARG A 232 -19.73 -0.74 5.84
N GLN A 233 -21.02 -0.88 5.55
CA GLN A 233 -22.03 -1.23 6.56
C GLN A 233 -21.79 -2.61 7.18
N GLN A 234 -21.35 -3.58 6.39
CA GLN A 234 -20.96 -4.89 6.89
C GLN A 234 -19.73 -4.78 7.81
N LEU A 235 -18.70 -4.05 7.39
CA LEU A 235 -17.48 -3.86 8.17
C LEU A 235 -17.72 -3.07 9.46
N ASP A 236 -18.71 -2.18 9.52
CA ASP A 236 -19.12 -1.53 10.76
C ASP A 236 -19.62 -2.54 11.81
N ARG A 237 -20.34 -3.60 11.37
CA ARG A 237 -20.77 -4.70 12.25
C ARG A 237 -19.58 -5.55 12.71
N VAL A 238 -18.62 -5.81 11.82
CA VAL A 238 -17.38 -6.53 12.16
C VAL A 238 -16.54 -5.74 13.16
N ALA A 239 -16.38 -4.44 12.97
CA ALA A 239 -15.67 -3.56 13.91
C ALA A 239 -16.31 -3.58 15.30
N LYS A 240 -17.64 -3.54 15.37
CA LYS A 240 -18.38 -3.67 16.64
C LYS A 240 -18.13 -5.03 17.30
N ALA A 241 -18.20 -6.13 16.56
CA ALA A 241 -17.93 -7.46 17.11
C ALA A 241 -16.48 -7.61 17.63
N LEU A 242 -15.51 -6.97 16.98
CA LEU A 242 -14.12 -6.92 17.43
C LEU A 242 -13.93 -6.08 18.69
N ALA A 243 -14.69 -4.99 18.84
CA ALA A 243 -14.70 -4.17 20.05
C ALA A 243 -15.30 -4.95 21.24
N ASP A 244 -16.42 -5.64 21.02
CA ASP A 244 -17.13 -6.41 22.05
C ASP A 244 -16.34 -7.66 22.52
N ARG A 245 -15.36 -8.13 21.73
CA ARG A 245 -14.60 -9.37 21.99
C ARG A 245 -13.09 -9.12 21.90
N PRO A 246 -12.45 -8.61 22.97
CA PRO A 246 -11.04 -8.21 22.94
C PRO A 246 -10.07 -9.36 22.65
N GLN A 247 -10.44 -10.63 22.91
CA GLN A 247 -9.60 -11.78 22.59
C GLN A 247 -9.56 -12.17 21.10
N LEU A 248 -10.40 -11.57 20.24
CA LEU A 248 -10.44 -11.90 18.82
C LEU A 248 -9.35 -11.18 18.04
N LYS A 249 -8.64 -11.93 17.20
CA LYS A 249 -7.74 -11.43 16.15
C LYS A 249 -8.40 -11.69 14.80
N LEU A 250 -8.28 -10.74 13.89
CA LEU A 250 -8.84 -10.84 12.54
C LEU A 250 -7.69 -10.89 11.53
N THR A 251 -7.72 -11.87 10.63
CA THR A 251 -6.87 -11.88 9.44
C THR A 251 -7.73 -11.63 8.21
N VAL A 252 -7.27 -10.72 7.35
CA VAL A 252 -7.94 -10.35 6.12
C VAL A 252 -7.16 -10.90 4.94
N ILE A 253 -7.79 -11.74 4.12
CA ILE A 253 -7.18 -12.35 2.94
C ILE A 253 -7.88 -11.80 1.71
N GLY A 254 -7.22 -10.91 0.98
CA GLY A 254 -7.75 -10.46 -0.30
C GLY A 254 -7.57 -11.52 -1.38
N SER A 255 -8.52 -11.57 -2.31
CA SER A 255 -8.45 -12.47 -3.47
C SER A 255 -8.59 -11.72 -4.78
N ALA A 256 -7.91 -12.22 -5.83
CA ALA A 256 -8.03 -11.72 -7.19
C ALA A 256 -7.74 -12.81 -8.21
N ARG A 257 -8.36 -12.73 -9.39
CA ARG A 257 -8.12 -13.68 -10.50
C ARG A 257 -7.98 -12.98 -11.83
N LEU A 258 -6.93 -13.32 -12.57
CA LEU A 258 -6.60 -12.68 -13.83
C LEU A 258 -7.74 -12.74 -14.85
N GLU A 259 -8.24 -13.94 -15.16
CA GLU A 259 -9.27 -14.11 -16.20
C GLU A 259 -10.57 -13.36 -15.89
N ALA A 260 -11.03 -13.39 -14.64
CA ALA A 260 -12.29 -12.77 -14.25
C ALA A 260 -12.19 -11.25 -14.07
N GLU A 261 -10.99 -10.71 -13.81
CA GLU A 261 -10.81 -9.31 -13.43
C GLU A 261 -10.08 -8.45 -14.45
N ARG A 262 -9.51 -9.06 -15.51
CA ARG A 262 -8.69 -8.38 -16.52
C ARG A 262 -9.33 -7.09 -17.05
N GLU A 263 -10.59 -7.16 -17.46
CA GLU A 263 -11.31 -6.00 -17.99
C GLU A 263 -11.67 -4.95 -16.92
N GLY A 264 -12.02 -5.41 -15.72
CA GLY A 264 -12.27 -4.51 -14.58
C GLY A 264 -11.02 -3.72 -14.21
N TRP A 265 -9.88 -4.41 -14.13
CA TRP A 265 -8.60 -3.81 -13.79
C TRP A 265 -8.13 -2.78 -14.83
N ARG A 266 -8.27 -3.07 -16.13
CA ARG A 266 -7.95 -2.10 -17.20
C ARG A 266 -8.77 -0.83 -17.08
N ARG A 267 -10.08 -0.96 -16.81
CA ARG A 267 -10.98 0.19 -16.63
C ARG A 267 -10.61 1.03 -15.40
N GLU A 268 -10.37 0.40 -14.25
CA GLU A 268 -9.94 1.09 -13.03
C GLU A 268 -8.58 1.76 -13.20
N ARG A 269 -7.64 1.12 -13.91
CA ARG A 269 -6.34 1.71 -14.22
C ARG A 269 -6.45 2.93 -15.13
N LEU A 270 -7.29 2.87 -16.17
CA LEU A 270 -7.56 4.02 -17.03
C LEU A 270 -8.18 5.18 -16.22
N GLN A 271 -9.17 4.90 -15.37
CA GLN A 271 -9.77 5.92 -14.49
C GLN A 271 -8.73 6.57 -13.57
N ALA A 272 -7.82 5.79 -12.99
CA ALA A 272 -6.74 6.32 -12.16
C ALA A 272 -5.77 7.23 -12.94
N LEU A 273 -5.49 6.91 -14.20
CA LEU A 273 -4.67 7.76 -15.08
C LEU A 273 -5.38 9.07 -15.41
N LEU A 274 -6.68 9.03 -15.70
CA LEU A 274 -7.47 10.25 -15.94
C LEU A 274 -7.55 11.14 -14.70
N ALA A 275 -7.74 10.56 -13.51
CA ALA A 275 -7.74 11.30 -12.25
C ALA A 275 -6.36 11.90 -11.91
N ALA A 276 -5.27 11.25 -12.32
CA ALA A 276 -3.93 11.81 -12.19
C ALA A 276 -3.71 13.00 -13.14
N GLU A 277 -4.21 12.90 -14.38
CA GLU A 277 -4.17 13.98 -15.35
C GLU A 277 -4.99 15.20 -14.89
N GLN A 278 -6.17 14.97 -14.32
CA GLN A 278 -7.00 16.02 -13.73
C GLN A 278 -6.30 16.73 -12.58
N ARG A 279 -5.60 15.99 -11.70
CA ARG A 279 -4.82 16.59 -10.61
C ARG A 279 -3.63 17.40 -11.12
N ALA A 280 -2.96 16.94 -12.18
CA ALA A 280 -1.89 17.69 -12.82
C ALA A 280 -2.43 18.99 -13.47
N GLU A 281 -3.61 18.95 -14.08
CA GLU A 281 -4.32 20.15 -14.57
C GLU A 281 -4.59 21.15 -13.46
N ALA A 282 -5.18 20.70 -12.36
CA ALA A 282 -5.50 21.55 -11.21
C ALA A 282 -4.25 22.18 -10.58
N ALA A 283 -3.12 21.45 -10.54
CA ALA A 283 -1.85 21.95 -10.02
C ALA A 283 -1.15 22.98 -10.94
N THR A 284 -1.49 22.99 -12.24
CA THR A 284 -0.90 23.90 -13.24
C THR A 284 -1.83 25.09 -13.56
N ALA A 285 -3.08 25.05 -13.09
CA ALA A 285 -4.01 26.15 -13.25
C ALA A 285 -3.52 27.36 -12.42
N PRO A 286 -3.45 28.58 -13.00
CA PRO A 286 -3.09 29.76 -12.24
C PRO A 286 -4.08 29.93 -11.08
N ALA A 287 -3.55 30.26 -9.89
CA ALA A 287 -4.31 30.51 -8.66
C ALA A 287 -5.17 31.78 -8.77
N ALA A 288 -6.15 31.76 -9.68
CA ALA A 288 -7.11 32.82 -9.92
C ALA A 288 -8.53 32.25 -9.79
N ALA A 289 -8.83 31.59 -8.67
CA ALA A 289 -10.21 31.24 -8.29
C ALA A 289 -10.42 31.02 -6.78
N THR A 290 -9.50 31.47 -5.91
CA THR A 290 -9.73 31.54 -4.45
C THR A 290 -9.91 32.96 -3.92
N ALA A 291 -10.05 33.96 -4.81
CA ALA A 291 -10.36 35.34 -4.44
C ALA A 291 -11.81 35.72 -4.83
N ALA A 292 -12.79 34.89 -4.47
CA ALA A 292 -14.21 35.25 -4.50
C ALA A 292 -14.98 34.60 -3.35
N ALA A 293 -14.44 34.69 -2.13
CA ALA A 293 -15.19 34.44 -0.91
C ALA A 293 -14.49 35.12 0.28
N THR A 294 -14.32 36.44 0.19
CA THR A 294 -14.03 37.30 1.35
C THR A 294 -14.60 38.68 1.06
N VAL A 295 -15.89 38.84 1.30
CA VAL A 295 -16.46 40.15 1.62
C VAL A 295 -16.61 40.18 3.15
N PRO A 296 -15.89 41.04 3.87
CA PRO A 296 -16.25 41.38 5.23
C PRO A 296 -17.25 42.54 5.17
N ALA A 297 -18.42 42.39 5.78
CA ALA A 297 -19.24 43.54 6.15
C ALA A 297 -20.01 43.21 7.43
N ALA A 298 -19.55 43.84 8.51
CA ALA A 298 -20.19 43.82 9.81
C ALA A 298 -21.40 44.79 9.84
N ALA A 299 -22.47 44.30 10.50
CA ALA A 299 -23.41 44.98 11.41
C ALA A 299 -24.09 46.31 11.02
N ALA A 300 -25.44 46.28 10.96
CA ALA A 300 -26.34 47.25 11.62
C ALA A 300 -27.81 46.74 11.70
N SER A 301 -28.24 46.41 12.91
CA SER A 301 -29.48 46.79 13.63
C SER A 301 -30.88 46.87 12.94
N ALA A 302 -31.71 45.85 13.24
CA ALA A 302 -33.10 45.88 13.81
C ALA A 302 -34.32 46.43 12.99
N PRO A 303 -35.60 46.26 13.43
CA PRO A 303 -36.43 45.02 13.37
C PRO A 303 -37.88 45.23 12.83
N SER A 304 -38.72 44.17 12.89
CA SER A 304 -40.22 44.11 12.73
C SER A 304 -40.72 43.98 11.27
N ALA A 305 -41.79 43.28 10.85
CA ALA A 305 -42.83 42.37 11.37
C ALA A 305 -43.64 41.84 10.10
N PRO A 306 -44.67 40.96 10.20
CA PRO A 306 -44.92 39.88 9.22
C PRO A 306 -46.16 40.05 8.30
N ILE A 307 -46.26 39.23 7.24
CA ILE A 307 -47.48 38.80 6.52
C ILE A 307 -47.13 37.55 5.67
N SER A 308 -47.63 36.35 5.94
CA SER A 308 -48.96 35.77 5.68
C SER A 308 -49.36 35.69 4.20
N GLY A 309 -49.65 34.49 3.68
CA GLY A 309 -50.56 34.32 2.54
C GLY A 309 -50.28 33.22 1.50
N ALA A 310 -50.93 32.07 1.69
CA ALA A 310 -51.68 31.29 0.67
C ALA A 310 -50.98 30.58 -0.52
N ALA A 311 -50.97 29.25 -0.42
CA ALA A 311 -51.53 28.23 -1.34
C ALA A 311 -51.87 28.57 -2.81
N GLY A 312 -51.45 27.65 -3.71
CA GLY A 312 -52.01 27.47 -5.06
C GLY A 312 -51.49 26.18 -5.72
N ALA A 313 -52.41 25.33 -6.20
CA ALA A 313 -52.19 23.98 -6.74
C ALA A 313 -51.64 23.93 -8.19
N GLY A 314 -51.14 22.74 -8.60
CA GLY A 314 -50.40 22.42 -9.84
C GLY A 314 -51.17 22.50 -11.18
N PRO A 315 -50.62 22.03 -12.33
CA PRO A 315 -50.34 20.59 -12.54
C PRO A 315 -49.11 20.23 -13.43
N ALA A 316 -49.00 18.91 -13.69
CA ALA A 316 -48.06 18.11 -14.45
C ALA A 316 -47.41 18.64 -15.75
N GLY A 317 -46.14 18.23 -15.95
CA GLY A 317 -45.67 17.59 -17.19
C GLY A 317 -44.83 18.42 -18.17
N ALA A 318 -43.49 18.30 -18.09
CA ALA A 318 -42.58 18.32 -19.25
C ALA A 318 -41.18 17.87 -18.78
N GLY A 319 -40.55 16.98 -19.55
CA GLY A 319 -39.28 16.34 -19.20
C GLY A 319 -38.17 17.33 -18.88
N ALA A 320 -37.51 17.12 -17.74
CA ALA A 320 -36.23 17.74 -17.46
C ALA A 320 -35.22 17.30 -18.55
N PRO A 321 -34.43 18.23 -19.13
CA PRO A 321 -33.35 17.84 -20.02
C PRO A 321 -32.34 16.98 -19.25
N PRO A 322 -31.74 15.95 -19.87
CA PRO A 322 -30.70 15.16 -19.21
C PRO A 322 -29.51 16.06 -18.90
N ASP A 323 -29.41 16.40 -17.61
CA ASP A 323 -28.21 16.67 -16.82
C ASP A 323 -27.04 17.37 -17.53
N ALA A 324 -27.03 18.70 -17.49
CA ALA A 324 -25.85 19.51 -17.85
C ALA A 324 -24.58 19.11 -17.08
N GLU A 325 -24.72 18.58 -15.85
CA GLU A 325 -23.61 18.00 -15.07
C GLU A 325 -23.03 16.74 -15.74
N SER A 326 -23.89 15.84 -16.25
CA SER A 326 -23.44 14.62 -16.95
C SER A 326 -22.77 14.94 -18.30
N ALA A 327 -23.23 15.99 -18.99
CA ALA A 327 -22.65 16.48 -20.22
C ALA A 327 -21.28 17.15 -19.97
N MET A 328 -21.18 17.96 -18.91
CA MET A 328 -19.91 18.54 -18.45
C MET A 328 -18.90 17.46 -18.07
N ASP A 329 -19.34 16.40 -17.38
CA ASP A 329 -18.51 15.24 -17.04
C ASP A 329 -18.03 14.49 -18.29
N ALA A 330 -18.89 14.33 -19.30
CA ALA A 330 -18.54 13.67 -20.56
C ALA A 330 -17.51 14.49 -21.37
N GLU A 331 -17.67 15.81 -21.46
CA GLU A 331 -16.72 16.70 -22.13
C GLU A 331 -15.37 16.75 -21.40
N GLN A 332 -15.40 16.85 -20.07
CA GLN A 332 -14.20 16.84 -19.24
C GLN A 332 -13.44 15.52 -19.39
N ARG A 333 -14.14 14.39 -19.39
CA ARG A 333 -13.54 13.07 -19.63
C ARG A 333 -12.91 12.98 -21.02
N ALA A 334 -13.61 13.44 -22.06
CA ALA A 334 -13.08 13.45 -23.43
C ALA A 334 -11.79 14.29 -23.54
N ARG A 335 -11.73 15.43 -22.84
CA ARG A 335 -10.54 16.28 -22.78
C ARG A 335 -9.35 15.57 -22.12
N LEU A 336 -9.57 14.96 -20.96
CA LEU A 336 -8.52 14.23 -20.23
C LEU A 336 -8.02 13.02 -21.04
N LEU A 337 -8.92 12.27 -21.69
CA LEU A 337 -8.55 11.15 -22.57
C LEU A 337 -7.66 11.59 -23.73
N ARG A 338 -7.99 12.71 -24.40
CA ARG A 338 -7.16 13.25 -25.50
C ARG A 338 -5.77 13.68 -25.03
N ARG A 339 -5.64 14.19 -23.80
CA ARG A 339 -4.33 14.55 -23.23
C ARG A 339 -3.52 13.31 -22.89
N LEU A 340 -4.14 12.36 -22.19
CA LEU A 340 -3.52 11.09 -21.83
C LEU A 340 -3.07 10.33 -23.08
N TYR A 341 -3.91 10.21 -24.11
CA TYR A 341 -3.60 9.54 -25.37
C TYR A 341 -2.43 10.18 -26.14
N ARG A 342 -2.35 11.52 -26.15
CA ARG A 342 -1.23 12.22 -26.80
C ARG A 342 0.09 12.01 -26.07
N ARG A 343 0.06 12.00 -24.73
CA ARG A 343 1.24 11.84 -23.87
C ARG A 343 1.71 10.39 -23.75
N ALA A 344 0.79 9.44 -23.72
CA ALA A 344 1.10 8.02 -23.68
C ALA A 344 1.65 7.57 -25.04
N ASP A 345 2.83 6.96 -25.08
CA ASP A 345 3.38 6.40 -26.31
C ASP A 345 2.65 5.09 -26.67
N VAL A 346 1.48 5.21 -27.30
CA VAL A 346 0.65 4.05 -27.67
C VAL A 346 1.16 3.45 -28.99
N PRO A 347 1.65 2.20 -29.01
CA PRO A 347 2.08 1.54 -30.25
C PRO A 347 0.87 1.30 -31.18
N GLY A 348 1.09 1.41 -32.50
CA GLY A 348 0.07 1.13 -33.50
C GLY A 348 -1.01 2.21 -33.67
N ARG A 349 -0.71 3.48 -33.34
CA ARG A 349 -1.65 4.59 -33.58
C ARG A 349 -2.15 4.59 -35.02
N PRO A 350 -3.47 4.62 -35.25
CA PRO A 350 -4.01 4.57 -36.61
C PRO A 350 -3.52 5.78 -37.40
N ARG A 351 -3.08 5.54 -38.63
CA ARG A 351 -2.62 6.56 -39.56
C ARG A 351 -3.57 6.63 -40.74
N ASN A 352 -3.79 7.82 -41.26
CA ASN A 352 -4.54 8.01 -42.50
C ASN A 352 -3.71 7.52 -43.70
N ALA A 353 -4.34 7.40 -44.87
CA ALA A 353 -3.72 6.90 -46.11
C ALA A 353 -2.44 7.64 -46.56
N ILE A 354 -2.15 8.81 -45.98
CA ILE A 354 -0.98 9.66 -46.27
C ILE A 354 0.11 9.51 -45.17
N GLY A 355 -0.04 8.59 -44.22
CA GLY A 355 0.96 8.30 -43.19
C GLY A 355 0.95 9.24 -41.97
N LEU A 356 0.05 10.21 -41.92
CA LEU A 356 -0.19 11.10 -40.77
C LEU A 356 -1.07 10.43 -39.70
N LEU A 357 -0.90 10.81 -38.43
CA LEU A 357 -1.75 10.33 -37.33
C LEU A 357 -3.22 10.70 -37.60
N ARG A 358 -4.10 9.71 -37.54
CA ARG A 358 -5.55 9.89 -37.72
C ARG A 358 -6.14 10.56 -36.48
N ASP A 359 -7.09 11.48 -36.66
CA ASP A 359 -7.96 11.92 -35.57
C ASP A 359 -8.86 10.77 -35.12
N VAL A 360 -8.61 10.28 -33.91
CA VAL A 360 -9.29 9.11 -33.33
C VAL A 360 -10.49 9.57 -32.50
N SER A 361 -11.62 8.88 -32.62
CA SER A 361 -12.80 9.17 -31.80
C SER A 361 -12.55 8.87 -30.31
N VAL A 362 -13.33 9.48 -29.40
CA VAL A 362 -13.19 9.25 -27.94
C VAL A 362 -13.29 7.75 -27.56
N PRO A 363 -14.25 6.98 -28.09
CA PRO A 363 -14.34 5.55 -27.80
C PRO A 363 -13.15 4.74 -28.31
N GLU A 364 -12.63 5.07 -29.51
CA GLU A 364 -11.45 4.40 -30.07
C GLU A 364 -10.18 4.74 -29.29
N MET A 365 -10.00 5.99 -28.82
CA MET A 365 -8.88 6.38 -27.96
C MET A 365 -8.89 5.58 -26.65
N GLU A 366 -10.06 5.46 -26.03
CA GLU A 366 -10.24 4.66 -24.82
C GLU A 366 -9.91 3.18 -25.07
N ALA A 367 -10.41 2.59 -26.16
CA ALA A 367 -10.11 1.21 -26.52
C ALA A 367 -8.60 0.96 -26.72
N LEU A 368 -7.90 1.88 -27.41
CA LEU A 368 -6.45 1.79 -27.61
C LEU A 368 -5.67 1.91 -26.30
N LEU A 369 -6.08 2.82 -25.41
CA LEU A 369 -5.47 2.96 -24.08
C LEU A 369 -5.69 1.70 -23.23
N LEU A 370 -6.90 1.14 -23.24
CA LEU A 370 -7.22 -0.10 -22.51
C LEU A 370 -6.43 -1.29 -23.05
N ALA A 371 -6.29 -1.40 -24.37
CA ALA A 371 -5.54 -2.49 -25.02
C ALA A 371 -4.06 -2.51 -24.63
N HIS A 372 -3.49 -1.34 -24.33
CA HIS A 372 -2.09 -1.20 -23.95
C HIS A 372 -1.83 -1.34 -22.43
N ILE A 373 -2.88 -1.49 -21.62
CA ILE A 373 -2.70 -1.77 -20.20
C ILE A 373 -2.39 -3.26 -20.04
N ASP A 374 -1.12 -3.54 -19.74
CA ASP A 374 -0.66 -4.88 -19.36
C ASP A 374 -1.31 -5.33 -18.06
N VAL A 375 -1.89 -6.52 -18.09
CA VAL A 375 -2.48 -7.17 -16.93
C VAL A 375 -1.83 -8.53 -16.76
N GLY A 376 -0.93 -8.62 -15.80
CA GLY A 376 -0.26 -9.86 -15.42
C GLY A 376 -0.69 -10.36 -14.05
N GLU A 377 -0.19 -11.54 -13.69
CA GLU A 377 -0.40 -12.18 -12.38
C GLU A 377 0.09 -11.30 -11.21
N ASP A 378 1.15 -10.52 -11.40
CA ASP A 378 1.63 -9.55 -10.41
C ASP A 378 0.57 -8.49 -10.09
N ALA A 379 -0.15 -7.98 -11.10
CA ALA A 379 -1.20 -7.00 -10.90
C ALA A 379 -2.38 -7.57 -10.10
N MET A 380 -2.69 -8.86 -10.29
CA MET A 380 -3.73 -9.54 -9.51
C MET A 380 -3.30 -9.74 -8.06
N ARG A 381 -2.05 -10.13 -7.80
CA ARG A 381 -1.51 -10.18 -6.43
C ARG A 381 -1.58 -8.83 -5.74
N GLN A 382 -1.19 -7.76 -6.43
CA GLN A 382 -1.29 -6.40 -5.90
C GLN A 382 -2.74 -6.00 -5.60
N LEU A 383 -3.68 -6.29 -6.51
CA LEU A 383 -5.11 -6.04 -6.29
C LEU A 383 -5.64 -6.80 -5.05
N ALA A 384 -5.28 -8.07 -4.90
CA ALA A 384 -5.63 -8.86 -3.72
C ALA A 384 -5.07 -8.23 -2.43
N VAL A 385 -3.79 -7.84 -2.41
CA VAL A 385 -3.19 -7.13 -1.26
C VAL A 385 -3.94 -5.83 -0.97
N GLN A 386 -4.21 -5.02 -1.99
CA GLN A 386 -4.93 -3.73 -1.85
C GLN A 386 -6.33 -3.91 -1.26
N ARG A 387 -7.06 -4.97 -1.62
CA ARG A 387 -8.37 -5.30 -1.02
C ARG A 387 -8.26 -5.61 0.47
N GLY A 388 -7.27 -6.43 0.84
CA GLY A 388 -7.05 -6.76 2.24
C GLY A 388 -6.66 -5.53 3.06
N VAL A 389 -5.78 -4.68 2.52
CA VAL A 389 -5.41 -3.39 3.12
C VAL A 389 -6.63 -2.46 3.26
N ALA A 390 -7.45 -2.32 2.22
CA ALA A 390 -8.63 -1.45 2.26
C ALA A 390 -9.62 -1.85 3.37
N VAL A 391 -9.87 -3.15 3.55
CA VAL A 391 -10.70 -3.66 4.65
C VAL A 391 -10.06 -3.38 6.01
N LYS A 392 -8.77 -3.70 6.16
CA LYS A 392 -8.03 -3.48 7.40
C LYS A 392 -8.03 -2.00 7.81
N ASP A 393 -7.74 -1.11 6.88
CA ASP A 393 -7.72 0.35 7.09
C ASP A 393 -9.09 0.86 7.51
N TYR A 394 -10.15 0.36 6.87
CA TYR A 394 -11.50 0.72 7.25
C TYR A 394 -11.82 0.28 8.68
N LEU A 395 -11.51 -0.96 9.05
CA LEU A 395 -11.71 -1.46 10.43
C LEU A 395 -10.90 -0.68 11.46
N ALA A 396 -9.64 -0.35 11.14
CA ALA A 396 -8.80 0.49 11.99
C ALA A 396 -9.40 1.89 12.17
N SER A 397 -9.95 2.49 11.10
CA SER A 397 -10.65 3.78 11.18
C SER A 397 -11.92 3.75 12.03
N ARG A 398 -12.48 2.56 12.28
CA ARG A 398 -13.61 2.32 13.20
C ARG A 398 -13.16 1.98 14.63
N GLY A 399 -11.87 2.09 14.93
CA GLY A 399 -11.31 1.89 16.26
C GLY A 399 -10.91 0.44 16.57
N ALA A 400 -10.91 -0.46 15.59
CA ALA A 400 -10.34 -1.79 15.81
C ALA A 400 -8.82 -1.69 16.00
N PRO A 401 -8.25 -2.24 17.09
CA PRO A 401 -6.85 -2.06 17.43
C PRO A 401 -5.93 -2.74 16.40
N ALA A 402 -4.96 -1.97 15.89
CA ALA A 402 -4.11 -2.40 14.78
C ALA A 402 -3.40 -3.72 15.08
N GLU A 403 -2.89 -3.93 16.30
CA GLU A 403 -2.21 -5.14 16.76
C GLU A 403 -3.05 -6.44 16.63
N ARG A 404 -4.37 -6.32 16.52
CA ARG A 404 -5.32 -7.44 16.37
C ARG A 404 -5.78 -7.67 14.93
N LEU A 405 -5.41 -6.78 14.01
CA LEU A 405 -5.74 -6.87 12.58
C LEU A 405 -4.51 -7.29 11.78
N PHE A 406 -4.59 -8.39 11.04
CA PHE A 406 -3.52 -8.93 10.22
C PHE A 406 -3.94 -8.99 8.76
N LEU A 407 -2.97 -8.81 7.86
CA LEU A 407 -3.14 -9.20 6.47
C LEU A 407 -2.69 -10.65 6.31
N GLY A 408 -3.42 -11.43 5.51
CA GLY A 408 -3.03 -12.77 5.10
C GLY A 408 -2.43 -12.79 3.70
N ALA A 409 -1.79 -13.89 3.33
CA ALA A 409 -1.28 -14.10 1.97
C ALA A 409 -2.39 -13.98 0.91
N ALA A 410 -2.14 -13.19 -0.13
CA ALA A 410 -3.06 -13.02 -1.25
C ALA A 410 -3.42 -14.37 -1.88
N SER A 411 -4.71 -14.57 -2.17
CA SER A 411 -5.24 -15.84 -2.67
C SER A 411 -5.87 -15.70 -4.06
N ALA A 412 -5.93 -16.80 -4.80
CA ALA A 412 -6.61 -16.92 -6.10
C ALA A 412 -7.43 -18.22 -6.14
N PRO A 413 -8.55 -18.30 -5.39
CA PRO A 413 -9.29 -19.55 -5.18
C PRO A 413 -9.98 -20.08 -6.45
N ALA A 414 -10.29 -21.38 -6.46
CA ALA A 414 -10.94 -22.06 -7.58
C ALA A 414 -12.38 -21.55 -7.85
N ALA A 415 -12.92 -21.82 -9.04
CA ALA A 415 -14.28 -21.41 -9.41
C ALA A 415 -15.34 -22.34 -8.79
N PRO A 416 -16.58 -21.88 -8.52
CA PRO A 416 -17.12 -20.53 -8.77
C PRO A 416 -16.58 -19.50 -7.77
N TRP A 417 -16.22 -18.31 -8.26
CA TRP A 417 -15.57 -17.26 -7.47
C TRP A 417 -16.00 -15.85 -7.92
N SER A 418 -16.06 -14.92 -6.98
CA SER A 418 -16.28 -13.49 -7.22
C SER A 418 -15.24 -12.64 -6.46
N PRO A 419 -14.95 -11.41 -6.90
CA PRO A 419 -13.96 -10.55 -6.26
C PRO A 419 -14.32 -10.25 -4.80
N ARG A 420 -13.45 -10.67 -3.87
CA ARG A 420 -13.71 -10.56 -2.43
C ARG A 420 -12.45 -10.50 -1.58
N ALA A 421 -12.62 -10.08 -0.33
CA ALA A 421 -11.70 -10.37 0.77
C ALA A 421 -12.38 -11.28 1.80
N GLU A 422 -11.67 -12.31 2.24
CA GLU A 422 -12.11 -13.26 3.26
C GLU A 422 -11.60 -12.83 4.63
N LEU A 423 -12.44 -12.98 5.64
CA LEU A 423 -12.24 -12.56 7.02
C LEU A 423 -12.17 -13.80 7.91
N THR A 424 -10.99 -14.12 8.41
CA THR A 424 -10.79 -15.26 9.31
C THR A 424 -10.54 -14.76 10.73
N LEU A 425 -11.30 -15.32 11.67
CA LEU A 425 -11.17 -15.00 13.08
C LEU A 425 -10.36 -16.07 13.79
N ALA A 426 -9.43 -15.65 14.63
CA ALA A 426 -8.74 -16.51 15.57
C ALA A 426 -8.94 -15.95 16.99
N THR A 427 -9.17 -16.83 17.95
CA THR A 427 -8.99 -16.48 19.36
C THR A 427 -7.53 -16.65 19.72
N ARG A 428 -7.12 -16.02 20.81
CA ARG A 428 -5.82 -16.28 21.46
C ARG A 428 -5.51 -17.77 21.56
#